data_AF-A0A7Y8MNI6-F1
#
_entry.id   AF-A0A7Y8MNI6-F1
#
_cell.length_a   1.000
_cell.length_b   1.000
_cell.length_c   1.000
_cell.angle_alpha   90.00
_cell.angle_beta   90.00
_cell.angle_gamma   90.00
#
_symmetry.space_group_name_H-M   'P 1'
#
loop_
_entity.id
_entity.type
_entity.pdbx_description
1 polymer ?
#
loop_
_entity_poly.entity_id
_entity_poly.type
_entity_poly.pdbx_seq_one_letter_code
_entity_poly.pdbx_strand_id
1 'polypeptide(L)'
;MGLSDGRLAYQLGTRPLQPDWLAGMFLMADSESFRAIGGFDEGFHLYYEDVDLCARMRKAGKTLFLCPEAHVIHDARRSSRRELRYLRWHISSLVRYLSKHWGRLPKVRDVASWPS
;
A
#
# COMPACT_ATOMS: atom_id res chain seq x y z
N MET A 1 18.40 13.94 -3.27
CA MET A 1 17.25 14.88 -3.37
C MET A 1 16.77 14.83 -4.81
N GLY A 2 15.46 14.68 -5.04
CA GLY A 2 14.84 14.21 -6.30
C GLY A 2 15.38 14.82 -7.58
N LEU A 3 15.35 14.03 -8.66
CA LEU A 3 15.70 14.48 -10.00
C LEU A 3 14.81 15.70 -10.34
N SER A 4 15.38 16.68 -11.03
CA SER A 4 14.81 18.01 -11.29
C SER A 4 13.47 18.01 -12.05
N ASP A 5 12.95 16.85 -12.43
CA ASP A 5 11.68 16.60 -13.11
C ASP A 5 10.54 16.18 -12.16
N GLY A 6 10.76 16.23 -10.84
CA GLY A 6 9.77 15.83 -9.84
C GLY A 6 9.68 14.31 -9.62
N ARG A 7 10.56 13.52 -10.25
CA ARG A 7 10.63 12.07 -10.03
C ARG A 7 11.41 11.77 -8.76
N LEU A 8 10.78 11.01 -7.87
CA LEU A 8 11.44 10.38 -6.73
C LEU A 8 11.98 9.03 -7.19
N ALA A 9 13.28 8.97 -7.49
CA ALA A 9 13.99 7.71 -7.73
C ALA A 9 14.36 7.09 -6.38
N TYR A 10 13.67 6.02 -5.98
CA TYR A 10 14.09 5.22 -4.84
C TYR A 10 15.18 4.26 -5.31
N GLN A 11 16.38 4.34 -4.74
CA GLN A 11 17.43 3.36 -5.02
C GLN A 11 17.09 2.06 -4.30
N LEU A 12 16.45 1.15 -5.01
CA LEU A 12 16.19 -0.20 -4.54
C LEU A 12 17.40 -1.08 -4.89
N GLY A 13 17.87 -1.87 -3.93
CA GLY A 13 18.85 -2.92 -4.22
C GLY A 13 18.24 -4.02 -5.12
N THR A 14 19.07 -4.97 -5.55
CA THR A 14 18.64 -6.10 -6.39
C THR A 14 17.85 -7.18 -5.63
N ARG A 15 17.68 -7.05 -4.31
CA ARG A 15 16.94 -8.02 -3.50
C ARG A 15 15.45 -7.64 -3.42
N PRO A 16 14.52 -8.60 -3.58
CA PRO A 16 13.10 -8.36 -3.34
C PRO A 16 12.89 -7.85 -1.91
N LEU A 17 12.22 -6.70 -1.77
CA LEU A 17 11.83 -6.16 -0.46
C LEU A 17 10.45 -6.70 -0.10
N GLN A 18 10.26 -7.03 1.19
CA GLN A 18 8.97 -7.40 1.75
C GLN A 18 8.46 -6.29 2.68
N PRO A 19 7.83 -5.24 2.13
CA PRO A 19 7.29 -4.18 2.96
C PRO A 19 6.02 -4.62 3.67
N ASP A 20 5.64 -3.85 4.69
CA ASP A 20 4.36 -4.05 5.40
C ASP A 20 3.15 -3.61 4.57
N TRP A 21 3.39 -2.71 3.63
CA TRP A 21 2.40 -2.17 2.71
C TRP A 21 3.07 -1.65 1.45
N LEU A 22 2.34 -1.70 0.34
CA LEU A 22 2.72 -1.17 -0.96
C LEU A 22 1.73 -0.08 -1.35
N ALA A 23 2.22 1.06 -1.82
CA ALA A 23 1.37 2.14 -2.28
C ALA A 23 0.47 1.68 -3.45
N GLY A 24 -0.81 2.03 -3.40
CA GLY A 24 -1.84 1.68 -4.39
C GLY A 24 -1.63 2.28 -5.78
N MET A 25 -0.53 3.00 -6.01
CA MET A 25 -0.15 3.54 -7.32
C MET A 25 0.02 2.46 -8.38
N PHE A 26 0.53 1.29 -7.99
CA PHE A 26 0.64 0.11 -8.84
C PHE A 26 0.75 -1.15 -7.98
N LEU A 27 -0.29 -1.97 -8.01
CA LEU A 27 -0.35 -3.25 -7.30
C LEU A 27 -0.73 -4.36 -8.27
N MET A 28 -0.11 -5.52 -8.10
CA MET A 28 -0.47 -6.74 -8.79
C MET A 28 -0.74 -7.82 -7.75
N ALA A 29 -1.86 -8.52 -7.90
CA ALA A 29 -2.26 -9.61 -7.03
C ALA A 29 -2.96 -10.68 -7.86
N ASP A 30 -2.88 -11.93 -7.43
CA ASP A 30 -3.67 -13.00 -8.05
C ASP A 30 -5.17 -12.76 -7.82
N SER A 31 -5.96 -12.98 -8.87
CA SER A 31 -7.39 -12.67 -8.85
C SER A 31 -8.18 -13.52 -7.85
N GLU A 32 -7.69 -14.71 -7.51
CA GLU A 32 -8.32 -15.57 -6.51
C GLU A 32 -8.16 -14.98 -5.10
N SER A 33 -6.94 -14.67 -4.68
CA SER A 33 -6.67 -14.08 -3.37
C SER A 33 -7.31 -12.72 -3.22
N PHE A 34 -7.30 -11.89 -4.28
CA PHE A 34 -7.97 -10.59 -4.27
C PHE A 34 -9.47 -10.72 -4.03
N ARG A 35 -10.14 -11.67 -4.70
CA ARG A 35 -11.56 -11.96 -4.47
C ARG A 35 -11.82 -12.59 -3.11
N ALA A 36 -10.95 -13.49 -2.64
CA ALA A 36 -11.08 -14.17 -1.37
C ALA A 36 -11.07 -13.20 -0.18
N ILE A 37 -10.34 -12.09 -0.26
CA ILE A 37 -10.35 -11.05 0.77
C ILE A 37 -11.43 -9.98 0.57
N GLY A 38 -12.25 -10.08 -0.48
CA GLY A 38 -13.32 -9.14 -0.81
C GLY A 38 -12.87 -7.88 -1.55
N GLY A 39 -11.70 -7.88 -2.19
CA GLY A 39 -11.21 -6.75 -2.98
C GLY A 39 -10.89 -5.49 -2.16
N PHE A 40 -11.06 -4.30 -2.73
CA PHE A 40 -10.96 -3.04 -1.99
C PHE A 40 -12.18 -2.85 -1.08
N ASP A 41 -11.97 -2.23 0.09
CA ASP A 41 -13.08 -1.84 0.97
C ASP A 41 -13.64 -0.50 0.50
N GLU A 42 -14.83 -0.53 -0.10
CA GLU A 42 -15.52 0.64 -0.67
C GLU A 42 -15.89 1.72 0.38
N GLY A 43 -15.73 1.42 1.68
CA GLY A 43 -15.86 2.42 2.74
C GLY A 43 -14.71 3.44 2.77
N PHE A 44 -13.60 3.18 2.08
CA PHE A 44 -12.53 4.14 1.86
C PHE A 44 -12.77 4.92 0.55
N HIS A 45 -12.91 6.24 0.65
CA HIS A 45 -13.07 7.10 -0.53
C HIS A 45 -11.71 7.53 -1.12
N LEU A 46 -10.73 7.74 -0.24
CA LEU A 46 -9.34 8.08 -0.55
C LEU A 46 -8.51 7.87 0.72
N TYR A 47 -7.25 7.49 0.57
CA TYR A 47 -6.31 7.18 1.65
C TYR A 47 -6.64 5.90 2.41
N TYR A 48 -5.60 5.14 2.76
CA TYR A 48 -5.66 3.92 3.57
C TYR A 48 -6.40 2.73 2.92
N GLU A 49 -6.99 2.87 1.73
CA GLU A 49 -7.63 1.77 1.00
C GLU A 49 -6.62 0.67 0.61
N ASP A 50 -5.43 1.09 0.21
CA ASP A 50 -4.31 0.24 -0.13
C ASP A 50 -3.63 -0.34 1.11
N VAL A 51 -3.55 0.44 2.20
CA VAL A 51 -3.04 -0.01 3.51
C VAL A 51 -3.92 -1.11 4.06
N ASP A 52 -5.25 -0.92 4.02
CA ASP A 52 -6.24 -1.93 4.39
C ASP A 52 -6.12 -3.19 3.53
N LEU A 53 -6.01 -3.02 2.20
CA LEU A 53 -5.86 -4.14 1.27
C LEU A 53 -4.62 -4.99 1.62
N CYS A 54 -3.45 -4.36 1.79
CA CYS A 54 -2.21 -5.03 2.14
C CYS A 54 -2.30 -5.73 3.51
N ALA A 55 -2.90 -5.06 4.50
CA ALA A 55 -3.11 -5.65 5.82
C ALA A 55 -4.03 -6.89 5.77
N ARG A 56 -5.09 -6.87 4.94
CA ARG A 56 -5.98 -8.02 4.73
C ARG A 56 -5.31 -9.15 3.96
N MET A 57 -4.54 -8.85 2.91
CA MET A 57 -3.73 -9.84 2.20
C MET A 57 -2.78 -10.57 3.14
N ARG A 58 -2.06 -9.82 3.99
CA ARG A 58 -1.15 -10.41 4.99
C ARG A 58 -1.88 -11.25 6.04
N LYS A 59 -3.05 -10.81 6.52
CA LYS A 59 -3.90 -11.60 7.42
C LYS A 59 -4.39 -12.90 6.77
N ALA A 60 -4.57 -12.92 5.45
CA ALA A 60 -4.88 -14.11 4.67
C ALA A 60 -3.65 -14.98 4.35
N GLY A 61 -2.49 -14.69 4.96
CA GLY A 61 -1.26 -15.46 4.80
C GLY A 61 -0.48 -15.16 3.52
N LYS A 62 -0.83 -14.10 2.78
CA LYS A 62 -0.12 -13.68 1.57
C LYS A 62 1.08 -12.80 1.91
N THR A 63 2.12 -12.89 1.08
CA THR A 63 3.32 -12.08 1.20
C THR A 63 3.26 -10.91 0.23
N LEU A 64 3.76 -9.75 0.65
CA LEU A 64 3.87 -8.56 -0.20
C LEU A 64 5.31 -8.45 -0.70
N PHE A 65 5.47 -8.18 -1.99
CA PHE A 65 6.77 -8.03 -2.62
C PHE A 65 6.83 -6.74 -3.42
N LEU A 66 7.93 -6.02 -3.26
CA LEU A 66 8.28 -4.91 -4.14
C LEU A 66 9.20 -5.43 -5.25
N CYS A 67 8.78 -5.29 -6.51
CA CYS A 67 9.60 -5.63 -7.67
C CYS A 67 10.46 -4.41 -8.06
N PRO A 68 11.79 -4.44 -7.87
CA PRO A 68 12.66 -3.30 -8.16
C PRO A 68 12.81 -3.03 -9.66
N GLU A 69 12.54 -4.02 -10.50
CA GLU A 69 12.63 -3.94 -11.97
C GLU A 69 11.39 -3.28 -12.60
N ALA A 70 10.28 -3.22 -11.86
CA ALA A 70 9.05 -2.61 -12.32
C ALA A 70 9.03 -1.10 -12.01
N HIS A 71 9.01 -0.28 -13.06
CA HIS A 71 8.96 1.17 -12.95
C HIS A 71 7.65 1.73 -13.50
N VAL A 72 6.96 2.54 -12.70
CA VAL A 72 5.70 3.21 -13.08
C VAL A 72 5.82 4.70 -12.83
N ILE A 73 5.40 5.50 -13.81
CA ILE A 73 5.33 6.95 -13.68
C ILE A 73 3.96 7.30 -13.10
N HIS A 74 3.94 7.94 -11.94
CA HIS A 74 2.72 8.45 -11.32
C HIS A 74 2.72 9.97 -11.34
N ASP A 75 1.83 10.56 -12.13
CA ASP A 75 1.61 12.01 -12.16
C ASP A 75 0.79 12.43 -10.93
N ALA A 76 1.47 12.62 -9.81
CA ALA A 76 0.85 13.03 -8.56
C ALA A 76 0.33 14.47 -8.67
N ARG A 77 -0.93 14.63 -9.07
CA ARG A 77 -1.62 15.92 -8.96
C ARG A 77 -1.78 16.29 -7.50
N ARG A 78 -0.85 17.09 -6.96
CA ARG A 78 -0.83 17.63 -5.58
C ARG A 78 -1.93 18.67 -5.29
N SER A 79 -3.02 18.69 -6.06
CA SER A 79 -4.14 19.62 -5.85
C SER A 79 -4.85 19.39 -4.50
N SER A 80 -4.68 18.22 -3.88
CA SER A 80 -5.32 17.85 -2.62
C SER A 80 -4.94 18.69 -1.40
N ARG A 81 -3.85 19.47 -1.45
CA ARG A 81 -3.34 20.23 -0.30
C ARG A 81 -4.15 21.48 0.08
N ARG A 82 -5.09 21.94 -0.75
CA ARG A 82 -5.80 23.22 -0.55
C ARG A 82 -7.30 23.09 -0.24
N GLU A 83 -7.86 21.89 -0.15
CA GLU A 83 -9.30 21.72 0.05
C GLU A 83 -9.64 20.89 1.30
N LEU A 84 -10.51 21.43 2.16
CA LEU A 84 -10.96 20.77 3.40
C LEU A 84 -11.61 19.40 3.16
N ARG A 85 -12.13 19.14 1.95
CA ARG A 85 -12.74 17.84 1.61
C ARG A 85 -11.73 16.69 1.71
N TYR A 86 -10.50 16.89 1.23
CA TYR A 86 -9.47 15.84 1.24
C TYR A 86 -9.00 15.57 2.67
N LEU A 87 -8.93 16.60 3.52
CA LEU A 87 -8.65 16.43 4.93
C LEU A 87 -9.75 15.61 5.64
N ARG A 88 -11.03 15.91 5.34
CA ARG A 88 -12.17 15.14 5.89
C ARG A 88 -12.11 13.67 5.46
N TRP A 89 -11.85 13.39 4.19
CA TRP A 89 -11.66 12.01 3.71
C TRP A 89 -10.47 11.34 4.38
N HIS A 90 -9.34 12.03 4.52
CA HIS A 90 -8.17 11.50 5.20
C HIS A 90 -8.45 11.10 6.65
N ILE A 91 -9.11 11.97 7.42
CA ILE A 91 -9.48 11.69 8.82
C ILE A 91 -10.49 10.54 8.89
N SER A 92 -11.52 10.55 8.05
CA SER A 92 -12.53 9.49 7.97
C SER A 92 -11.90 8.13 7.69
N SER A 93 -11.02 8.05 6.69
CA SER A 93 -10.29 6.85 6.31
C SER A 93 -9.34 6.39 7.41
N LEU A 94 -8.59 7.31 8.04
CA LEU A 94 -7.71 6.98 9.17
C LEU A 94 -8.50 6.36 10.34
N VAL A 95 -9.60 6.98 10.75
CA VAL A 95 -10.44 6.46 11.84
C VAL A 95 -10.98 5.08 11.48
N ARG A 96 -11.49 4.90 10.26
CA ARG A 96 -11.97 3.58 9.78
C ARG A 96 -10.87 2.52 9.85
N TYR A 97 -9.69 2.82 9.32
CA TYR A 97 -8.55 1.90 9.34
C TYR A 97 -8.17 1.51 10.76
N LEU A 98 -8.04 2.49 11.66
CA LEU A 98 -7.71 2.23 13.06
C LEU A 98 -8.78 1.38 13.75
N SER A 99 -10.07 1.69 13.57
CA SER A 99 -11.16 0.89 14.12
C SER A 99 -11.15 -0.56 13.62
N LYS A 100 -10.83 -0.77 12.33
CA LYS A 100 -10.80 -2.11 11.71
C LYS A 100 -9.60 -2.96 12.12
N HIS A 101 -8.45 -2.32 12.38
CA HIS A 101 -7.19 -3.00 12.69
C HIS A 101 -6.74 -2.89 14.15
N TRP A 102 -7.57 -2.31 15.03
CA TRP A 102 -7.28 -2.16 16.45
C TRP A 102 -6.89 -3.49 17.11
N GLY A 103 -5.70 -3.54 17.71
CA GLY A 103 -5.18 -4.73 18.39
C GLY A 103 -4.89 -5.95 17.48
N ARG A 104 -4.94 -5.79 16.15
CA ARG A 104 -4.81 -6.87 15.16
C ARG A 104 -3.86 -6.53 14.02
N LEU A 105 -2.81 -5.76 14.29
CA LEU A 105 -1.78 -5.47 13.29
C LEU A 105 -1.04 -6.78 12.93
N PRO A 106 -0.83 -7.08 11.64
CA PRO A 106 -0.10 -8.27 11.24
C PRO A 106 1.31 -8.26 11.85
N LYS A 107 1.73 -9.35 12.48
CA LYS A 107 3.12 -9.49 12.91
C LYS A 107 4.00 -9.50 11.67
N VAL A 108 5.03 -8.65 11.65
CA VAL A 108 6.06 -8.67 10.60
C VAL A 108 6.84 -9.97 10.76
N ARG A 109 6.89 -10.79 9.71
CA ARG A 109 7.78 -11.97 9.68
C ARG A 109 9.15 -11.51 9.18
N ASP A 110 10.20 -11.92 9.88
CA ASP A 110 11.57 -11.65 9.46
C ASP A 110 11.88 -12.30 8.12
N VAL A 111 12.65 -11.59 7.31
CA VAL A 111 12.93 -11.80 5.87
C VAL A 111 13.81 -13.03 5.59
N ALA A 112 14.14 -13.84 6.61
CA ALA A 112 15.25 -14.80 6.55
C ALA A 112 14.99 -16.14 5.81
N SER A 113 13.87 -16.34 5.13
CA SER A 113 13.45 -17.69 4.65
C SER A 113 13.20 -17.87 3.15
N TRP A 114 13.63 -16.94 2.29
CA TRP A 114 13.49 -17.13 0.83
C TRP A 114 14.72 -17.84 0.22
N PRO A 115 14.56 -18.96 -0.52
CA PRO A 115 15.65 -19.56 -1.27
C PRO A 115 16.02 -18.67 -2.48
N SER A 116 17.32 -18.62 -2.76
CA SER A 116 17.92 -17.82 -3.85
C SER A 116 17.38 -18.23 -5.22
#